data_AF-A0A1V5PJA9-F1
#
_entry.id   AF-A0A1V5PJA9-F1
#
_cell.length_a   1.000
_cell.length_b   1.000
_cell.length_c   1.000
_cell.angle_alpha   90.00
_cell.angle_beta   90.00
_cell.angle_gamma   90.00
#
_symmetry.space_group_name_H-M   'P 1'
#
loop_
_entity.id
_entity.type
_entity.pdbx_description
1 polymer ?
#
loop_
_entity_poly.entity_id
_entity_poly.type
_entity_poly.pdbx_seq_one_letter_code
_entity_poly.pdbx_strand_id
1 'polypeptide(L)'
;MKLDESVAQIAEREICEKDRERYKKFMELSTLGDRINATGKIFIQQLFRIHGMNESCEWKRIRVTRTSDSFIVSYLYTVQDLSDEEKKMADYVYDNHPELLTE
;
A
#
# COMPACT_ATOMS: atom_id res chain seq x y z
N MET A 1 -20.01 1.43 -9.72
CA MET A 1 -18.76 1.10 -10.44
C MET A 1 -17.67 1.65 -9.56
N LYS A 2 -17.07 0.71 -8.86
CA LYS A 2 -16.92 0.70 -7.40
C LYS A 2 -15.43 0.69 -7.12
N LEU A 3 -14.94 1.35 -6.07
CA LEU A 3 -13.50 1.48 -5.81
C LEU A 3 -12.70 0.15 -5.96
N ASP A 4 -13.31 -1.01 -5.71
CA ASP A 4 -12.72 -2.33 -5.97
C ASP A 4 -12.19 -2.53 -7.40
N GLU A 5 -12.91 -2.02 -8.40
CA GLU A 5 -12.48 -2.04 -9.81
C GLU A 5 -11.28 -1.12 -10.03
N SER A 6 -11.26 0.05 -9.38
CA SER A 6 -10.12 0.98 -9.43
C SER A 6 -8.89 0.38 -8.75
N VAL A 7 -9.06 -0.26 -7.59
CA VAL A 7 -8.00 -0.99 -6.88
C VAL A 7 -7.44 -2.12 -7.76
N ALA A 8 -8.32 -2.89 -8.42
CA ALA A 8 -7.89 -3.94 -9.33
C ALA A 8 -7.11 -3.37 -10.54
N GLN A 9 -7.54 -2.24 -11.10
CA GLN A 9 -6.84 -1.58 -12.20
C GLN A 9 -5.47 -1.03 -11.79
N ILE A 10 -5.35 -0.41 -10.62
CA ILE A 10 -4.07 0.06 -10.07
C ILE A 10 -3.15 -1.13 -9.82
N ALA A 11 -3.67 -2.20 -9.20
CA ALA A 11 -2.91 -3.43 -8.97
C ALA A 11 -2.33 -3.99 -10.27
N GLU A 12 -3.12 -4.03 -11.35
CA GLU A 12 -2.67 -4.59 -12.61
C GLU A 12 -1.67 -3.67 -13.33
N ARG A 13 -1.90 -2.36 -13.34
CA ARG A 13 -1.11 -1.41 -14.13
C ARG A 13 0.15 -0.93 -13.43
N GLU A 14 0.03 -0.58 -12.15
CA GLU A 14 1.07 0.15 -11.43
C GLU A 14 1.86 -0.78 -10.51
N ILE A 15 1.22 -1.77 -9.90
CA ILE A 15 1.90 -2.65 -8.93
C ILE A 15 2.60 -3.80 -9.66
N CYS A 16 3.86 -4.04 -9.29
CA CYS A 16 4.63 -5.16 -9.80
C CYS A 16 3.98 -6.50 -9.46
N GLU A 17 4.06 -7.47 -10.37
CA GLU A 17 3.30 -8.72 -10.32
C GLU A 17 3.34 -9.43 -8.97
N LYS A 18 4.53 -9.53 -8.37
CA LYS A 18 4.76 -10.19 -7.07
C LYS A 18 4.02 -9.55 -5.90
N ASP A 19 3.64 -8.28 -6.00
CA ASP A 19 2.99 -7.52 -4.93
C ASP A 19 1.48 -7.29 -5.14
N ARG A 20 0.93 -7.65 -6.31
CA ARG A 20 -0.45 -7.33 -6.68
C ARG A 20 -1.50 -7.84 -5.70
N GLU A 21 -1.40 -9.12 -5.32
CA GLU A 21 -2.36 -9.72 -4.40
C GLU A 21 -2.25 -9.15 -2.98
N ARG A 22 -1.03 -8.83 -2.54
CA ARG A 22 -0.80 -8.15 -1.25
C ARG A 22 -1.37 -6.74 -1.28
N TYR A 23 -1.21 -6.02 -2.38
CA TYR A 23 -1.79 -4.69 -2.56
C TYR A 23 -3.32 -4.72 -2.53
N LYS A 24 -3.96 -5.66 -3.24
CA LYS A 24 -5.43 -5.80 -3.22
C LYS A 24 -5.95 -6.06 -1.81
N LYS A 25 -5.29 -6.93 -1.04
CA LYS A 25 -5.61 -7.16 0.37
C LYS A 25 -5.40 -5.90 1.21
N PHE A 26 -4.29 -5.19 1.01
CA PHE A 26 -4.02 -3.91 1.68
C PHE A 26 -5.07 -2.83 1.35
N MET A 27 -5.65 -2.84 0.15
CA MET A 27 -6.69 -1.89 -0.26
C MET A 27 -8.12 -2.38 -0.04
N GLU A 28 -8.32 -3.53 0.61
CA GLU A 28 -9.65 -4.10 0.87
C GLU A 28 -10.49 -3.14 1.73
N LEU A 29 -11.51 -2.52 1.12
CA LEU A 29 -12.28 -1.44 1.72
C LEU A 29 -13.22 -1.90 2.83
N SER A 30 -13.73 -3.13 2.73
CA SER A 30 -14.62 -3.73 3.73
C SER A 30 -13.94 -3.83 5.11
N THR A 31 -12.61 -3.99 5.13
CA THR A 31 -11.82 -4.18 6.37
C THR A 31 -10.90 -3.00 6.67
N LEU A 32 -10.75 -2.04 5.75
CA LEU A 32 -9.83 -0.91 5.88
C LEU A 32 -10.04 -0.07 7.14
N GLY A 33 -11.29 0.27 7.46
CA GLY A 33 -11.62 1.07 8.64
C GLY A 33 -11.22 0.39 9.96
N ASP A 34 -11.50 -0.90 10.08
CA ASP A 34 -11.20 -1.70 11.28
C ASP A 34 -9.70 -1.89 11.44
N ARG A 35 -8.97 -2.15 10.35
CA ARG A 35 -7.52 -2.27 10.39
C ARG A 35 -6.84 -0.96 10.79
N ILE A 36 -7.32 0.19 10.30
CA ILE A 36 -6.80 1.49 10.73
C ILE A 36 -7.04 1.68 12.23
N ASN A 37 -8.27 1.42 12.71
CA ASN A 37 -8.61 1.52 14.12
C ASN A 37 -7.73 0.62 15.01
N ALA A 38 -7.43 -0.61 14.56
CA ALA A 38 -6.61 -1.57 15.28
C ALA A 38 -5.16 -1.07 15.51
N THR A 39 -4.64 -0.20 14.64
CA THR A 39 -3.29 0.39 14.83
C THR A 39 -3.23 1.46 15.93
N GLY A 40 -4.37 1.95 16.42
CA GLY A 40 -4.44 3.13 17.30
C GLY A 40 -4.05 4.45 16.61
N LYS A 41 -3.94 4.46 15.28
CA LYS A 41 -3.57 5.62 14.45
C LYS A 41 -4.69 5.95 13.47
N ILE A 42 -4.54 7.07 12.76
CA ILE A 42 -5.45 7.49 11.68
C ILE A 42 -5.06 6.92 10.30
N PHE A 43 -4.06 6.05 10.23
CA PHE A 43 -3.57 5.53 8.95
C PHE A 43 -2.97 4.13 9.07
N ILE A 44 -2.94 3.42 7.94
CA ILE A 44 -2.10 2.24 7.71
C ILE A 44 -1.15 2.54 6.55
N GLN A 45 0.00 1.87 6.54
CA GLN A 45 0.97 2.01 5.46
C GLN A 45 1.77 0.73 5.28
N GLN A 46 2.22 0.49 4.06
CA GLN A 46 3.00 -0.70 3.72
C GLN A 46 3.88 -0.40 2.49
N LEU A 47 4.94 -1.18 2.31
CA LEU A 47 5.85 -1.03 1.17
C LEU A 47 5.37 -1.89 -0.01
N PHE A 48 5.46 -1.37 -1.23
CA PHE A 48 5.14 -2.11 -2.46
C PHE A 48 6.12 -1.75 -3.56
N ARG A 49 6.39 -2.70 -4.46
CA ARG A 49 7.09 -2.39 -5.71
C ARG A 49 6.09 -1.91 -6.75
N ILE A 50 6.38 -0.75 -7.31
CA ILE A 50 5.57 -0.08 -8.34
C ILE A 50 6.42 0.04 -9.61
N HIS A 51 5.80 -0.14 -10.79
CA HIS A 51 6.45 0.07 -12.07
C HIS A 51 6.89 1.54 -12.22
N GLY A 52 8.20 1.73 -12.40
CA GLY A 52 8.83 3.00 -12.75
C GLY A 52 8.82 3.25 -14.26
N MET A 53 9.44 4.35 -14.69
CA MET A 53 9.44 4.81 -16.10
C MET A 53 10.07 3.83 -17.11
N ASN A 54 10.83 2.84 -16.64
CA ASN A 54 11.56 1.88 -17.49
C ASN A 54 11.18 0.42 -17.19
N GLU A 55 9.93 0.14 -16.79
CA GLU A 55 9.47 -1.18 -16.34
C GLU A 55 10.24 -1.72 -15.11
N SER A 56 11.06 -0.88 -14.47
CA SER A 56 11.73 -1.21 -13.22
C SER A 56 10.72 -1.29 -12.08
N CYS A 57 10.91 -2.23 -11.18
CA CYS A 57 10.13 -2.34 -9.96
C CYS A 57 10.81 -1.57 -8.84
N GLU A 58 10.24 -0.44 -8.43
CA GLU A 58 10.79 0.42 -7.38
C GLU A 58 9.98 0.35 -6.10
N TRP A 59 10.65 0.24 -4.96
CA TRP A 59 9.99 0.33 -3.66
C TRP A 59 9.42 1.73 -3.41
N LYS A 60 8.12 1.76 -3.11
CA LYS A 60 7.40 2.94 -2.63
C LYS A 60 6.67 2.61 -1.34
N ARG A 61 6.45 3.62 -0.50
CA ARG A 61 5.56 3.52 0.65
C ARG A 61 4.17 3.97 0.25
N ILE A 62 3.21 3.06 0.35
CA ILE A 62 1.80 3.38 0.16
C ILE A 62 1.19 3.57 1.54
N ARG A 63 0.52 4.70 1.74
CA ARG A 63 -0.18 5.03 2.98
C ARG A 63 -1.62 5.40 2.68
N VAL A 64 -2.53 4.84 3.49
CA VAL A 64 -3.96 5.17 3.47
C VAL A 64 -4.31 5.82 4.79
N THR A 65 -4.64 7.11 4.73
CA THR A 65 -5.03 7.90 5.89
C THR A 65 -6.54 8.06 5.91
N ARG A 66 -7.18 7.64 7.00
CA ARG A 66 -8.60 7.87 7.24
C ARG A 66 -8.77 9.27 7.82
N THR A 67 -9.61 10.07 7.19
CA THR A 67 -10.11 11.32 7.74
C THR A 67 -11.61 11.19 7.94
N SER A 68 -12.13 11.80 8.99
CA SER A 68 -13.56 11.85 9.22
C SER A 68 -13.94 13.24 9.69
N ASP A 69 -14.92 13.85 9.03
CA ASP A 69 -15.71 14.91 9.65
C ASP A 69 -17.00 14.29 10.23
N SER A 70 -17.87 15.13 10.80
CA SER A 70 -19.11 14.71 11.45
C SER A 70 -20.11 13.99 10.53
N PHE A 71 -19.89 13.98 9.21
CA PHE A 71 -20.86 13.47 8.23
C PHE A 71 -20.26 12.51 7.20
N ILE A 72 -18.94 12.52 6.99
CA ILE A 72 -18.28 11.80 5.91
C ILE A 72 -16.97 11.17 6.41
N VAL A 73 -16.83 9.87 6.16
CA VAL A 73 -15.54 9.16 6.26
C VAL A 73 -14.88 9.20 4.88
N SER A 74 -13.66 9.73 4.83
CA SER A 74 -12.84 9.80 3.62
C SER A 74 -11.51 9.07 3.82
N TYR A 75 -10.94 8.57 2.73
CA TYR A 75 -9.63 7.94 2.72
C TYR A 75 -8.71 8.67 1.75
N LEU A 76 -7.57 9.14 2.25
CA LEU A 76 -6.50 9.73 1.45
C LEU A 76 -5.45 8.66 1.15
N TYR A 77 -5.28 8.36 -0.14
CA TYR A 77 -4.24 7.47 -0.64
C TYR A 77 -3.00 8.28 -1.04
N THR A 78 -1.85 7.90 -0.52
CA THR A 78 -0.55 8.55 -0.81
C THR A 78 0.50 7.51 -1.17
N VAL A 79 1.27 7.80 -2.21
CA VAL A 79 2.46 7.05 -2.61
C VAL A 79 3.66 7.95 -2.34
N GLN A 80 4.66 7.42 -1.63
CA GLN A 80 5.85 8.16 -1.23
C GLN A 80 7.10 7.44 -1.74
N ASP A 81 8.02 8.22 -2.29
CA ASP A 81 9.37 7.73 -2.59
C ASP A 81 10.11 7.38 -1.31
N LEU A 82 11.00 6.40 -1.43
CA LEU A 82 11.93 5.99 -0.38
C LEU A 82 13.33 6.53 -0.70
N SER A 83 14.13 6.78 0.33
CA SER A 83 15.57 6.99 0.16
C SER A 83 16.25 5.71 -0.37
N ASP A 84 17.47 5.83 -0.89
CA ASP A 84 18.21 4.66 -1.38
C ASP A 84 18.57 3.68 -0.25
N GLU A 85 18.81 4.17 0.97
CA GLU A 85 19.00 3.34 2.15
C GLU A 85 17.71 2.59 2.54
N GLU A 86 16.56 3.28 2.51
CA GLU A 86 15.26 2.66 2.76
C GLU A 86 14.93 1.57 1.73
N LYS A 87 15.26 1.78 0.44
CA LYS A 87 15.10 0.77 -0.61
C LYS A 87 15.95 -0.46 -0.34
N LYS A 88 17.25 -0.28 -0.01
CA LYS A 88 18.16 -1.39 0.35
C LYS A 88 17.65 -2.18 1.56
N MET A 89 17.11 -1.49 2.56
CA MET A 89 16.51 -2.15 3.72
C MET A 89 15.25 -2.93 3.32
N ALA A 90 14.40 -2.36 2.47
CA ALA A 90 13.21 -3.04 1.96
C ALA A 90 13.57 -4.32 1.19
N ASP A 91 14.61 -4.28 0.34
CA ASP A 91 15.14 -5.47 -0.34
C ASP A 91 15.62 -6.52 0.67
N TYR A 92 16.43 -6.12 1.65
CA TYR A 92 16.92 -7.03 2.69
C TYR A 92 15.78 -7.71 3.46
N VAL A 93 14.80 -6.93 3.93
CA VAL A 93 13.66 -7.47 4.68
C VAL A 93 12.82 -8.37 3.78
N TYR A 94 12.57 -7.99 2.52
CA TYR A 94 11.79 -8.82 1.60
C TYR A 94 12.45 -10.19 1.34
N ASP A 95 13.76 -10.21 1.16
CA ASP A 95 14.49 -11.45 0.84
C ASP A 95 14.71 -12.34 2.06
N ASN A 96 14.83 -11.77 3.27
CA ASN A 96 15.21 -12.52 4.48
C ASN A 96 14.06 -12.68 5.50
N HIS A 97 13.12 -11.74 5.53
CA HIS A 97 12.03 -11.63 6.51
C HIS A 97 10.72 -11.12 5.86
N PRO A 98 10.23 -11.76 4.78
CA PRO A 98 9.06 -11.27 4.03
C PRO A 98 7.80 -11.12 4.88
N GLU A 99 7.67 -11.87 5.98
CA GLU A 99 6.58 -11.79 6.95
C GLU A 99 6.41 -10.38 7.53
N LEU A 100 7.51 -9.64 7.72
CA LEU A 100 7.51 -8.28 8.27
C LEU A 100 6.97 -7.24 7.27
N LEU A 101 6.81 -7.61 6.01
CA LEU A 101 6.23 -6.76 4.97
C LEU A 101 4.77 -7.13 4.66
N THR A 102 4.18 -8.12 5.33
CA THR A 102 2.80 -8.60 5.07
C THR A 102 1.79 -8.30 6.17
N GLU A 103 2.24 -7.89 7.36
CA GLU A 103 1.37 -7.53 8.50
C GLU A 103 0.86 -6.09 8.47
#